data_AF-A0A9E8MYC2-F1
#
_entry.id   AF-A0A9E8MYC2-F1
#
_cell.length_a   1.000
_cell.length_b   1.000
_cell.length_c   1.000
_cell.angle_alpha   90.00
_cell.angle_beta   90.00
_cell.angle_gamma   90.00
#
_symmetry.space_group_name_H-M   'P 1'
#
loop_
_entity.id
_entity.type
_entity.pdbx_description
1 polymer ?
#
loop_
_entity_poly.entity_id
_entity_poly.type
_entity_poly.pdbx_seq_one_letter_code
_entity_poly.pdbx_strand_id
1 'polypeptide(L)'
;MSKNRITEIGEIDSISGNSISVKLFDNIKSNMPIIDGVVYRVGQIGSFVRIPLGYANLYGIVTQIGSAAIPESLREAVAKDYDILKNTRWINIVLAGEQVGKKFERGVTQYPTTGDKVHLVTINDLDVIYGG
;
A
#
# COMPACT_ATOMS: atom_id res chain seq x y z
N MET A 1 -11.36 15.98 9.71
CA MET A 1 -10.18 15.55 8.93
C MET A 1 -10.58 14.31 8.14
N SER A 2 -10.36 14.27 6.82
CA SER A 2 -10.73 13.12 5.99
C SER A 2 -9.98 11.87 6.44
N LYS A 3 -10.71 10.80 6.81
CA LYS A 3 -10.16 9.49 7.26
C LYS A 3 -9.13 8.88 6.28
N ASN A 4 -9.18 9.24 5.00
CA ASN A 4 -8.31 8.65 3.97
C ASN A 4 -6.82 8.90 4.21
N ARG A 5 -6.43 10.13 4.58
CA ARG A 5 -4.99 10.48 4.76
C ARG A 5 -4.27 9.67 5.83
N ILE A 6 -4.99 9.09 6.79
CA ILE A 6 -4.38 8.37 7.92
C ILE A 6 -4.00 6.94 7.52
N THR A 7 -4.73 6.36 6.56
CA THR A 7 -4.52 4.98 6.11
C THR A 7 -3.64 4.88 4.87
N GLU A 8 -3.35 5.99 4.19
CA GLU A 8 -2.47 6.05 3.02
C GLU A 8 -1.04 5.63 3.39
N ILE A 9 -0.53 4.59 2.73
CA ILE A 9 0.81 4.04 2.97
C ILE A 9 1.73 4.16 1.76
N GLY A 10 1.20 4.38 0.57
CA GLY A 10 2.02 4.44 -0.62
C GLY A 10 1.23 4.70 -1.89
N GLU A 11 1.92 4.56 -3.01
CA GLU A 11 1.36 4.66 -4.34
C GLU A 11 1.87 3.53 -5.24
N ILE A 12 1.05 3.16 -6.22
CA ILE A 12 1.42 2.13 -7.19
C ILE A 12 2.54 2.67 -8.09
N ASP A 13 3.66 1.96 -8.09
CA ASP A 13 4.84 2.29 -8.90
C ASP A 13 4.78 1.57 -10.26
N SER A 14 4.44 0.28 -10.25
CA SER A 14 4.32 -0.51 -11.48
C SER A 14 3.35 -1.69 -11.32
N ILE A 15 2.81 -2.14 -12.45
CA ILE A 15 1.82 -3.22 -12.54
C ILE A 15 2.31 -4.25 -13.55
N SER A 16 2.34 -5.52 -13.15
CA SER A 16 2.71 -6.66 -13.98
C SER A 16 1.68 -7.78 -13.78
N GLY A 17 0.61 -7.74 -14.60
CA GLY A 17 -0.53 -8.64 -14.43
C GLY A 17 -1.15 -8.49 -13.04
N ASN A 18 -1.21 -9.60 -12.29
CA ASN A 18 -1.74 -9.60 -10.93
C ASN A 18 -0.71 -9.18 -9.85
N SER A 19 0.55 -8.93 -10.23
CA SER A 19 1.58 -8.46 -9.31
C SER A 19 1.72 -6.94 -9.42
N ILE A 20 1.60 -6.25 -8.29
CA ILE A 20 1.66 -4.78 -8.24
C ILE A 20 2.79 -4.38 -7.29
N SER A 21 3.70 -3.53 -7.77
CA SER A 21 4.71 -2.89 -6.95
C SER A 21 4.16 -1.58 -6.40
N VAL A 22 4.25 -1.40 -5.09
CA VAL A 22 3.82 -0.20 -4.37
C VAL A 22 5.03 0.43 -3.72
N LYS A 23 5.27 1.70 -4.06
CA LYS A 23 6.26 2.53 -3.39
C LYS A 23 5.65 3.10 -2.12
N LEU A 24 6.29 2.85 -0.98
CA LEU A 24 5.81 3.40 0.30
C LEU A 24 6.13 4.89 0.41
N PHE A 25 5.31 5.66 1.13
CA PHE A 25 5.61 7.07 1.37
C PHE A 25 6.66 7.27 2.46
N ASP A 26 7.49 8.30 2.30
CA ASP A 26 8.51 8.68 3.29
C ASP A 26 7.89 9.27 4.57
N ASN A 27 6.71 9.87 4.44
CA ASN A 27 6.02 10.54 5.54
C ASN A 27 5.21 9.57 6.43
N ILE A 28 5.33 8.26 6.24
CA ILE A 28 4.75 7.28 7.17
C ILE A 28 5.51 7.41 8.49
N LYS A 29 4.91 8.13 9.44
CA LYS A 29 5.52 8.46 10.74
C LYS A 29 5.94 7.23 11.55
N SER A 30 5.29 6.09 11.31
CA SER A 30 5.55 4.82 11.99
C SER A 30 5.09 3.66 11.11
N ASN A 31 5.88 2.59 11.06
CA ASN A 31 5.43 1.31 10.49
C ASN A 31 4.30 0.67 11.33
N MET A 32 3.98 1.25 12.49
CA MET A 32 2.91 0.84 13.38
C MET A 32 1.96 2.01 13.72
N PRO A 33 1.11 2.47 12.79
CA PRO A 33 0.16 3.53 13.06
C PRO A 33 -0.98 3.05 13.98
N ILE A 34 -1.44 3.94 14.86
CA ILE A 34 -2.59 3.72 15.73
C ILE A 34 -3.80 4.43 15.11
N ILE A 35 -4.84 3.68 14.77
CA ILE A 35 -6.07 4.20 14.17
C ILE A 35 -7.24 3.68 15.00
N ASP A 36 -8.04 4.60 15.54
CA ASP A 36 -9.20 4.29 16.38
C ASP A 36 -8.86 3.34 17.56
N GLY A 37 -7.69 3.52 18.17
CA GLY A 37 -7.20 2.72 19.30
C GLY A 37 -6.60 1.35 18.92
N VAL A 38 -6.58 1.00 17.63
CA VAL A 38 -6.01 -0.25 17.12
C VAL A 38 -4.65 0.01 16.48
N VAL A 39 -3.68 -0.84 16.80
CA VAL A 39 -2.33 -0.78 16.23
C VAL A 39 -2.29 -1.61 14.95
N TYR A 40 -1.97 -0.98 13.83
CA TYR A 40 -1.79 -1.65 12.54
C TYR A 40 -0.31 -1.82 12.23
N ARG A 41 0.05 -2.76 11.35
CA ARG A 41 1.42 -2.93 10.84
C ARG A 41 1.45 -2.67 9.34
N VAL A 42 2.29 -1.74 8.91
CA VAL A 42 2.47 -1.38 7.50
C VAL A 42 3.57 -2.24 6.90
N GLY A 43 3.32 -2.79 5.70
CA GLY A 43 4.33 -3.52 4.94
C GLY A 43 4.76 -4.81 5.62
N GLN A 44 3.82 -5.66 6.03
CA GLN A 44 4.08 -7.02 6.53
C GLN A 44 3.61 -8.05 5.49
N ILE A 45 4.40 -9.10 5.22
CA ILE A 45 3.97 -10.20 4.34
C ILE A 45 2.68 -10.84 4.88
N GLY A 46 1.74 -11.12 3.98
CA GLY A 46 0.43 -11.69 4.28
C GLY A 46 -0.60 -10.67 4.77
N SER A 47 -0.21 -9.41 5.01
CA SER A 47 -1.17 -8.35 5.33
C SER A 47 -1.96 -7.93 4.09
N PHE A 48 -3.20 -7.50 4.30
CA PHE A 48 -4.01 -6.92 3.24
C PHE A 48 -3.73 -5.42 3.07
N VAL A 49 -3.87 -4.96 1.83
CA VAL A 49 -3.91 -3.53 1.47
C VAL A 49 -5.15 -3.25 0.64
N ARG A 50 -5.57 -1.98 0.64
CA ARG A 50 -6.75 -1.46 -0.03
C ARG A 50 -6.35 -0.44 -1.09
N ILE A 51 -6.96 -0.53 -2.28
CA ILE A 51 -6.79 0.46 -3.36
C ILE A 51 -8.17 1.00 -3.74
N PRO A 52 -8.52 2.24 -3.34
CA PRO A 52 -9.80 2.84 -3.71
C PRO A 52 -9.78 3.34 -5.16
N LEU A 53 -10.68 2.80 -6.00
CA LEU A 53 -10.90 3.23 -7.40
C LEU A 53 -12.09 4.20 -7.54
N GLY A 54 -12.52 4.82 -6.45
CA GLY A 54 -13.65 5.74 -6.38
C GLY A 54 -15.02 5.04 -6.30
N TYR A 55 -15.30 4.07 -7.16
CA TYR A 55 -16.56 3.31 -7.17
C TYR A 55 -16.44 1.90 -6.55
N ALA A 56 -15.21 1.42 -6.36
CA ALA A 56 -14.89 0.13 -5.75
C ALA A 56 -13.63 0.24 -4.88
N ASN A 57 -13.43 -0.73 -3.99
CA ASN A 57 -12.14 -0.94 -3.33
C ASN A 57 -11.54 -2.25 -3.83
N LEU A 58 -10.33 -2.22 -4.35
CA LEU A 58 -9.56 -3.45 -4.57
C LEU A 58 -8.84 -3.84 -3.30
N TYR A 59 -8.71 -5.14 -3.07
CA TYR A 59 -7.92 -5.70 -1.98
C TYR A 59 -6.79 -6.57 -2.52
N GLY A 60 -5.59 -6.31 -2.04
CA GLY A 60 -4.40 -7.09 -2.35
C GLY A 60 -3.73 -7.63 -1.10
N ILE A 61 -2.95 -8.69 -1.25
CA ILE A 61 -2.15 -9.30 -0.20
C ILE A 61 -0.69 -8.98 -0.45
N VAL A 62 0.02 -8.50 0.56
CA VAL A 62 1.47 -8.26 0.50
C VAL A 62 2.21 -9.58 0.38
N THR A 63 2.97 -9.76 -0.70
CA THR A 63 3.75 -10.98 -0.97
C THR A 63 5.24 -10.77 -0.79
N GLN A 64 5.72 -9.53 -0.91
CA GLN A 64 7.14 -9.21 -0.77
C GLN A 64 7.32 -7.81 -0.19
N ILE A 65 8.42 -7.62 0.54
CA ILE A 65 8.87 -6.33 1.02
C ILE A 65 10.33 -6.18 0.62
N GLY A 66 10.70 -5.00 0.13
CA GLY A 66 12.06 -4.66 -0.22
C GLY A 66 12.42 -3.26 0.23
N SER A 67 13.73 -3.04 0.35
CA SER A 67 14.32 -1.72 0.51
C SER A 67 15.57 -1.71 -0.34
N ALA A 68 15.63 -0.84 -1.36
CA ALA A 68 16.88 -0.72 -2.12
C ALA A 68 17.93 0.00 -1.24
N ALA A 69 19.15 -0.53 -1.22
CA ALA A 69 20.29 0.19 -0.69
C ALA A 69 20.68 1.31 -1.68
N ILE A 70 21.09 2.46 -1.16
CA ILE A 70 21.62 3.55 -1.99
C ILE A 70 22.91 3.03 -2.64
N PRO A 71 23.06 3.08 -3.99
CA PRO A 71 24.30 2.70 -4.65
C PRO A 71 25.48 3.53 -4.13
N GLU A 72 26.63 2.89 -3.88
CA GLU A 72 27.83 3.55 -3.33
C GLU A 72 28.26 4.77 -4.17
N SER A 73 28.10 4.67 -5.49
CA SER A 73 28.40 5.73 -6.46
C SER A 73 27.54 6.99 -6.32
N LEU A 74 26.42 6.92 -5.60
CA LEU A 74 25.51 8.04 -5.34
C LEU A 74 25.68 8.60 -3.91
N ARG A 75 26.50 8.01 -3.04
CA ARG A 75 26.67 8.46 -1.64
C ARG A 75 27.17 9.90 -1.53
N GLU A 76 28.10 10.31 -2.40
CA GLU A 76 28.64 11.68 -2.38
C GLU A 76 27.66 12.73 -2.92
N ALA A 77 26.80 12.35 -3.87
CA ALA A 77 25.75 13.22 -4.40
C ALA A 77 24.60 13.38 -3.38
N VAL A 78 24.25 12.30 -2.70
CA VAL A 78 23.28 12.24 -1.60
C VAL A 78 23.72 13.09 -0.40
N ALA A 79 25.01 13.12 -0.08
CA ALA A 79 25.54 13.92 1.02
C ALA A 79 25.38 15.44 0.80
N LYS A 80 25.22 15.89 -0.45
CA LYS A 80 25.02 17.30 -0.81
C LYS A 80 23.57 17.72 -0.90
N ASP A 81 22.65 16.77 -1.10
CA ASP A 81 21.24 17.06 -1.32
C ASP A 81 20.39 15.88 -0.80
N TYR A 82 19.96 16.00 0.47
CA TYR A 82 19.26 14.93 1.20
C TYR A 82 17.92 14.53 0.56
N ASP A 83 17.29 15.42 -0.23
CA ASP A 83 16.02 15.16 -0.92
C ASP A 83 16.15 14.21 -2.14
N ILE A 84 17.38 13.91 -2.57
CA ILE A 84 17.63 12.88 -3.60
C ILE A 84 17.35 11.47 -3.04
N LEU A 85 17.35 11.31 -1.71
CA LEU A 85 16.97 10.07 -1.01
C LEU A 85 15.45 9.85 -0.97
N LYS A 86 14.81 9.79 -2.14
CA LYS A 86 13.41 9.35 -2.20
C LYS A 86 13.30 7.90 -1.76
N ASN A 87 12.29 7.58 -0.93
CA ASN A 87 12.02 6.26 -0.37
C ASN A 87 12.39 5.11 -1.32
N THR A 88 13.28 4.24 -0.88
CA THR A 88 13.61 3.00 -1.60
C THR A 88 12.80 1.81 -1.11
N ARG A 89 11.88 2.02 -0.16
CA ARG A 89 11.01 0.97 0.37
C ARG A 89 9.84 0.74 -0.57
N TRP A 90 9.61 -0.54 -0.85
CA TRP A 90 8.52 -0.98 -1.69
C TRP A 90 7.96 -2.29 -1.16
N ILE A 91 6.73 -2.58 -1.56
CA ILE A 91 6.07 -3.86 -1.33
C ILE A 91 5.53 -4.37 -2.67
N ASN A 92 5.60 -5.68 -2.89
CA ASN A 92 4.79 -6.29 -3.93
C ASN A 92 3.52 -6.84 -3.30
N ILE A 93 2.41 -6.65 -4.00
CA ILE A 93 1.11 -7.17 -3.63
C ILE A 93 0.53 -7.98 -4.78
N VAL A 94 -0.36 -8.91 -4.44
CA VAL A 94 -1.17 -9.66 -5.40
C VAL A 94 -2.64 -9.35 -5.15
N LEU A 95 -3.41 -9.01 -6.17
CA LEU A 95 -4.84 -8.73 -5.99
C LEU A 95 -5.57 -10.02 -5.63
N ALA A 96 -6.41 -9.93 -4.60
CA ALA A 96 -7.21 -11.02 -4.08
C ALA A 96 -8.69 -10.89 -4.46
N GLY A 97 -9.20 -9.65 -4.50
CA GLY A 97 -10.59 -9.39 -4.79
C GLY A 97 -10.94 -7.92 -4.82
N GLU A 98 -12.22 -7.64 -5.04
CA GLU A 98 -12.77 -6.28 -5.01
C GLU A 98 -14.04 -6.21 -4.17
N GLN A 99 -14.31 -5.04 -3.62
CA GLN A 99 -15.59 -4.68 -3.02
C GLN A 99 -16.33 -3.72 -3.92
N VAL A 100 -17.51 -4.15 -4.36
CA VAL A 100 -18.50 -3.29 -5.01
C VAL A 100 -19.71 -3.17 -4.08
N GLY A 101 -20.03 -1.94 -3.67
CA GLY A 101 -21.05 -1.70 -2.63
C GLY A 101 -20.61 -2.23 -1.26
N LYS A 102 -21.28 -3.27 -0.74
CA LYS A 102 -21.01 -3.85 0.59
C LYS A 102 -20.50 -5.28 0.56
N LYS A 103 -20.32 -5.86 -0.63
CA LYS A 103 -19.92 -7.26 -0.78
C LYS A 103 -18.51 -7.34 -1.33
N PHE A 104 -17.74 -8.25 -0.74
CA PHE A 104 -16.45 -8.66 -1.28
C PHE A 104 -16.66 -9.78 -2.30
N GLU A 105 -15.98 -9.68 -3.44
CA GLU A 105 -15.95 -10.69 -4.49
C GLU A 105 -14.50 -11.05 -4.80
N ARG A 106 -14.25 -12.34 -5.09
CA ARG A 106 -12.93 -12.81 -5.46
C ARG A 106 -12.64 -12.46 -6.91
N GLY A 107 -11.38 -12.08 -7.18
CA GLY A 107 -10.98 -11.56 -8.48
C GLY A 107 -11.29 -10.07 -8.62
N VAL A 108 -10.80 -9.47 -9.71
CA VAL A 108 -10.95 -8.04 -9.97
C VAL A 108 -11.52 -7.82 -11.36
N THR A 109 -12.45 -6.89 -11.48
CA THR A 109 -13.04 -6.51 -12.77
C THR A 109 -12.17 -5.44 -13.45
N GLN A 110 -11.53 -4.59 -12.66
CA GLN A 110 -10.62 -3.57 -13.16
C GLN A 110 -9.30 -3.59 -12.38
N TYR A 111 -8.21 -3.38 -13.12
CA TYR A 111 -6.90 -3.19 -12.54
C TYR A 111 -6.72 -1.72 -12.15
N PRO A 112 -5.97 -1.44 -11.08
CA PRO A 112 -5.60 -0.07 -10.74
C PRO A 112 -4.59 0.47 -11.77
N THR A 113 -4.18 1.72 -11.60
CA THR A 113 -3.20 2.41 -12.45
C THR A 113 -2.01 2.90 -11.62
N THR A 114 -0.90 3.19 -12.29
CA THR A 114 0.26 3.81 -11.64
C THR A 114 -0.12 5.15 -11.02
N GLY A 115 0.35 5.41 -9.80
CA GLY A 115 0.02 6.60 -9.03
C GLY A 115 -1.23 6.47 -8.14
N ASP A 116 -2.04 5.42 -8.32
CA ASP A 116 -3.16 5.15 -7.41
C ASP A 116 -2.65 4.93 -5.99
N LYS A 117 -3.42 5.43 -5.02
CA LYS A 117 -3.03 5.41 -3.61
C LYS A 117 -3.35 4.06 -2.99
N VAL A 118 -2.39 3.56 -2.23
CA VAL A 118 -2.52 2.30 -1.49
C VAL A 118 -2.69 2.62 -0.02
N HIS A 119 -3.67 1.98 0.59
CA HIS A 119 -4.04 2.14 1.98
C HIS A 119 -3.81 0.84 2.75
N LEU A 120 -3.47 0.94 4.03
CA LEU A 120 -3.57 -0.20 4.93
C LEU A 120 -5.04 -0.59 5.11
N VAL A 121 -5.27 -1.88 5.36
CA VAL A 121 -6.61 -2.43 5.64
C VAL A 121 -6.91 -2.32 7.13
N THR A 122 -8.06 -1.70 7.44
CA THR A 122 -8.55 -1.55 8.82
C THR A 122 -9.39 -2.74 9.24
N ILE A 123 -9.78 -2.80 10.52
CA ILE A 123 -10.70 -3.85 11.00
C ILE A 123 -12.06 -3.83 10.29
N ASN A 124 -12.55 -2.65 9.91
CA ASN A 124 -13.80 -2.52 9.15
C ASN A 124 -13.65 -3.06 7.71
N ASP A 125 -12.47 -2.92 7.12
CA ASP A 125 -12.18 -3.50 5.81
C ASP A 125 -12.08 -5.03 5.90
N LEU A 126 -11.49 -5.56 6.98
CA LEU A 126 -11.46 -7.01 7.24
C LEU A 126 -12.86 -7.60 7.43
N ASP A 127 -13.77 -6.87 8.06
CA ASP A 127 -15.17 -7.26 8.19
C ASP A 127 -15.86 -7.37 6.82
N VAL A 128 -15.52 -6.50 5.86
CA VAL A 128 -16.01 -6.65 4.48
C VAL A 128 -15.45 -7.90 3.80
N ILE A 129 -14.17 -8.23 4.04
CA ILE A 129 -13.49 -9.38 3.41
C ILE A 129 -13.98 -10.72 3.99
N TYR A 130 -14.19 -10.79 5.31
CA TYR A 130 -14.43 -12.03 6.05
C TYR A 130 -15.80 -12.12 6.73
N GLY A 131 -16.43 -11.00 7.07
CA GLY A 131 -17.64 -10.90 7.89
C GLY A 131 -18.95 -11.01 7.12
N GLY A 132 -18.95 -11.70 5.97
CA GLY A 132 -20.12 -11.89 5.11
C GLY A 132 -21.38 -12.37 5.83
#